data_AF-A0A3A9E193-F1
#
_entry.id   AF-A0A3A9E193-F1
#
_cell.length_a   1.000
_cell.length_b   1.000
_cell.length_c   1.000
_cell.angle_alpha   90.00
_cell.angle_beta   90.00
_cell.angle_gamma   90.00
#
_symmetry.space_group_name_H-M   'P 1'
#
loop_
_entity.id
_entity.type
_entity.pdbx_description
1 polymer ?
#
loop_
_entity_poly.entity_id
_entity_poly.type
_entity_poly.pdbx_seq_one_letter_code
_entity_poly.pdbx_strand_id
1 'polypeptide(L)'
;SSQSSQIEEEQGGENAEEKETEKLPSAETPVTEEEMVFAEKIKAAVGAKNLEALSELVYYPITVNYQDGTGIEVDNKEEFMELEIDKIFSDKLLTVVKEVDTSLLFMTEVGVVMGEGVPSITFEPLKEGGYGITYIMQ
;
A
#
# COMPACT_ATOMS: atom_id res chain seq x y z
N SER A 1 12.66 9.29 62.48
CA SER A 1 11.98 10.52 62.91
C SER A 1 11.73 11.33 61.65
N SER A 2 10.49 11.41 61.13
CA SER A 2 9.41 12.34 61.58
C SER A 2 9.91 13.78 61.47
N GLN A 3 9.28 14.76 60.82
CA GLN A 3 7.93 14.93 60.29
C GLN A 3 7.86 16.31 59.60
N SER A 4 6.89 16.49 58.69
CA SER A 4 6.06 17.69 58.45
C SER A 4 6.73 19.03 58.06
N SER A 5 6.23 19.78 57.06
CA SER A 5 5.01 20.60 57.21
C SER A 5 4.44 21.09 55.86
N GLN A 6 3.10 21.11 55.79
CA GLN A 6 2.19 21.73 54.80
C GLN A 6 2.31 23.25 54.69
N ILE A 7 1.92 23.85 53.54
CA ILE A 7 0.94 24.98 53.28
C ILE A 7 0.66 24.95 51.74
N GLU A 8 -0.52 24.62 51.20
CA GLU A 8 -1.78 25.38 50.96
C GLU A 8 -1.76 26.43 49.81
N GLU A 9 -2.67 26.23 48.83
CA GLU A 9 -3.41 27.21 47.98
C GLU A 9 -2.61 28.07 46.95
N GLU A 10 -3.02 28.41 45.71
CA GLU A 10 -4.31 28.53 45.01
C GLU A 10 -4.18 28.30 43.49
N GLN A 11 -5.37 28.11 42.89
CA GLN A 11 -5.82 28.14 41.49
C GLN A 11 -4.98 28.87 40.43
N GLY A 12 -5.03 28.30 39.21
CA GLY A 12 -5.02 29.10 37.97
C GLY A 12 -4.06 28.56 36.92
N GLY A 13 -4.61 27.96 35.87
CA GLY A 13 -3.87 27.69 34.64
C GLY A 13 -4.31 26.41 33.96
N GLU A 14 -5.34 26.51 33.12
CA GLU A 14 -5.40 25.66 31.92
C GLU A 14 -4.08 25.85 31.17
N ASN A 15 -3.26 24.82 31.14
CA ASN A 15 -2.40 24.59 29.99
C ASN A 15 -2.27 23.09 29.78
N ALA A 16 -2.73 22.67 28.61
CA ALA A 16 -2.59 21.32 28.11
C ALA A 16 -1.12 21.07 27.84
N GLU A 17 -0.53 20.09 28.51
CA GLU A 17 0.68 19.48 27.98
C GLU A 17 0.67 17.97 28.27
N GLU A 18 0.55 17.27 27.15
CA GLU A 18 1.28 16.06 26.82
C GLU A 18 1.12 14.88 27.77
N LYS A 19 0.06 14.12 27.49
CA LYS A 19 0.07 12.68 27.74
C LYS A 19 1.11 12.05 26.81
N GLU A 20 2.36 12.04 27.25
CA GLU A 20 3.42 11.18 26.71
C GLU A 20 2.90 9.73 26.78
N THR A 21 2.40 9.25 25.64
CA THR A 21 1.97 7.86 25.47
C THR A 21 2.64 7.36 24.21
N GLU A 22 3.71 6.62 24.43
CA GLU A 22 4.05 5.41 23.69
C GLU A 22 4.46 5.57 22.22
N LYS A 23 5.78 5.46 22.02
CA LYS A 23 6.49 5.02 20.81
C LYS A 23 5.57 4.39 19.73
N LEU A 24 5.16 5.18 18.75
CA LEU A 24 4.40 4.71 17.58
C LEU A 24 5.36 4.01 16.58
N PRO A 25 5.00 2.84 16.02
CA PRO A 25 5.72 2.24 14.89
C PRO A 25 5.49 3.04 13.60
N SER A 26 6.35 2.82 12.59
CA SER A 26 6.42 3.51 11.27
C SER A 26 5.10 4.13 10.79
N ALA A 27 5.14 5.43 10.49
CA ALA A 27 3.98 6.22 10.07
C ALA A 27 3.47 5.77 8.69
N GLU A 28 2.44 4.94 8.67
CA GLU A 28 1.61 4.67 7.50
C GLU A 28 0.77 5.92 7.20
N THR A 29 0.98 6.54 6.03
CA THR A 29 0.22 7.76 5.65
C THR A 29 -1.01 7.36 4.84
N PRO A 30 -2.22 7.85 5.18
CA PRO A 30 -3.43 7.55 4.39
C PRO A 30 -3.27 7.94 2.92
N VAL A 31 -3.86 7.17 2.02
CA VAL A 31 -3.84 7.49 0.58
C VAL A 31 -4.64 8.75 0.25
N THR A 32 -4.20 9.43 -0.80
CA THR A 32 -4.85 10.56 -1.45
C THR A 32 -5.98 10.10 -2.38
N GLU A 33 -6.82 11.05 -2.82
CA GLU A 33 -7.87 10.78 -3.83
C GLU A 33 -7.29 10.24 -5.15
N GLU A 34 -6.12 10.72 -5.58
CA GLU A 34 -5.49 10.28 -6.82
C GLU A 34 -4.97 8.84 -6.71
N GLU A 35 -4.42 8.46 -5.56
CA GLU A 35 -4.02 7.07 -5.24
C GLU A 35 -5.23 6.14 -5.18
N MET A 36 -6.34 6.57 -4.60
CA MET A 36 -7.60 5.80 -4.62
C MET A 36 -8.09 5.59 -6.05
N VAL A 37 -8.08 6.63 -6.89
CA VAL A 37 -8.46 6.53 -8.30
C VAL A 37 -7.55 5.58 -9.07
N PHE A 38 -6.24 5.60 -8.79
CA PHE A 38 -5.30 4.67 -9.41
C PHE A 38 -5.54 3.22 -8.95
N ALA A 39 -5.76 3.01 -7.66
CA ALA A 39 -6.12 1.71 -7.10
C ALA A 39 -7.40 1.15 -7.72
N GLU A 40 -8.43 1.97 -7.97
CA GLU A 40 -9.64 1.52 -8.67
C GLU A 40 -9.37 1.13 -10.14
N LYS A 41 -8.41 1.76 -10.84
CA LYS A 41 -7.98 1.31 -12.19
C LYS A 41 -7.34 -0.07 -12.13
N ILE A 42 -6.50 -0.33 -11.12
CA ILE A 42 -5.91 -1.66 -10.88
C ILE A 42 -7.02 -2.69 -10.63
N LYS A 43 -7.99 -2.38 -9.75
CA LYS A 43 -9.14 -3.27 -9.48
C LYS A 43 -9.92 -3.59 -10.75
N ALA A 44 -10.16 -2.60 -11.61
CA ALA A 44 -10.85 -2.81 -12.87
C ALA A 44 -10.07 -3.74 -13.82
N ALA A 45 -8.76 -3.52 -13.98
CA ALA A 45 -7.91 -4.36 -14.83
C ALA A 45 -7.83 -5.81 -14.30
N VAL A 46 -7.61 -5.97 -12.99
CA VAL A 46 -7.55 -7.27 -12.32
C VAL A 46 -8.88 -8.00 -12.39
N GLY A 47 -9.98 -7.33 -12.03
CA GLY A 47 -11.32 -7.92 -12.07
C GLY A 47 -11.75 -8.37 -13.47
N ALA A 48 -11.27 -7.69 -14.52
CA ALA A 48 -11.51 -8.06 -15.91
C ALA A 48 -10.51 -9.10 -16.46
N LYS A 49 -9.50 -9.52 -15.68
CA LYS A 49 -8.33 -10.30 -16.14
C LYS A 49 -7.69 -9.70 -17.39
N ASN A 50 -7.63 -8.37 -17.46
CA ASN A 50 -7.20 -7.65 -18.64
C ASN A 50 -5.71 -7.33 -18.54
N LEU A 51 -4.87 -8.20 -19.12
CA LEU A 51 -3.41 -8.05 -19.12
C LEU A 51 -2.97 -6.77 -19.84
N GLU A 52 -3.62 -6.42 -20.94
CA GLU A 52 -3.31 -5.20 -21.70
C GLU A 52 -3.58 -3.96 -20.84
N ALA A 53 -4.77 -3.86 -20.23
CA ALA A 53 -5.09 -2.74 -19.34
C ALA A 53 -4.17 -2.68 -18.12
N LEU A 54 -3.79 -3.84 -17.55
CA LEU A 54 -2.83 -3.88 -16.45
C LEU A 54 -1.44 -3.40 -16.89
N SER A 55 -1.00 -3.79 -18.09
CA SER A 55 0.31 -3.44 -18.64
C SER A 55 0.51 -1.93 -18.84
N GLU A 56 -0.57 -1.17 -19.03
CA GLU A 56 -0.56 0.30 -19.12
C GLU A 56 -0.42 0.98 -17.76
N LEU A 57 -0.69 0.26 -16.67
CA LEU A 57 -0.57 0.75 -15.30
C LEU A 57 0.80 0.41 -14.70
N VAL A 58 1.62 -0.36 -15.39
CA VAL A 58 2.94 -0.78 -14.92
C VAL A 58 3.97 0.31 -15.14
N TYR A 59 4.81 0.53 -14.13
CA TYR A 59 6.06 1.26 -14.28
C TYR A 59 7.19 0.26 -14.46
N TYR A 60 7.79 0.28 -15.66
CA TYR A 60 8.84 -0.66 -16.03
C TYR A 60 10.23 -0.17 -15.58
N PRO A 61 11.14 -1.09 -15.19
CA PRO A 61 10.91 -2.52 -15.07
C PRO A 61 10.01 -2.88 -13.87
N ILE A 62 9.25 -3.97 -13.99
CA ILE A 62 8.40 -4.50 -12.91
C ILE A 62 8.94 -5.83 -12.42
N THR A 63 8.90 -6.06 -11.11
CA THR A 63 9.15 -7.39 -10.55
C THR A 63 7.83 -8.16 -10.36
N VAL A 64 7.78 -9.39 -10.86
CA VAL A 64 6.65 -10.31 -10.73
C VAL A 64 7.10 -11.59 -10.04
N ASN A 65 6.52 -11.89 -8.88
CA ASN A 65 6.72 -13.14 -8.17
C ASN A 65 5.51 -14.06 -8.35
N TYR A 66 5.78 -15.32 -8.69
CA TYR A 66 4.79 -16.36 -8.94
C TYR A 66 4.57 -17.25 -7.70
N GLN A 67 3.46 -18.00 -7.70
CA GLN A 67 3.07 -18.88 -6.59
C GLN A 67 4.06 -20.01 -6.29
N ASP A 68 4.89 -20.37 -7.26
CA ASP A 68 5.94 -21.38 -7.11
C ASP A 68 7.22 -20.83 -6.44
N GLY A 69 7.21 -19.56 -6.06
CA GLY A 69 8.32 -18.86 -5.41
C GLY A 69 9.37 -18.33 -6.39
N THR A 70 9.19 -18.51 -7.70
CA THR A 70 10.04 -17.89 -8.71
C THR A 70 9.66 -16.43 -8.91
N GLY A 71 10.64 -15.59 -9.27
CA GLY A 71 10.44 -14.18 -9.55
C GLY A 71 11.20 -13.78 -10.82
N ILE A 72 10.60 -12.90 -11.60
CA ILE A 72 11.21 -12.32 -12.79
C ILE A 72 11.12 -10.80 -12.75
N GLU A 73 12.11 -10.13 -13.33
CA GLU A 73 12.01 -8.73 -13.72
C GLU A 73 11.57 -8.69 -15.18
N VAL A 74 10.64 -7.78 -15.49
CA VAL A 74 10.07 -7.61 -16.83
C VAL A 74 10.37 -6.19 -17.27
N ASP A 75 11.13 -6.04 -18.35
CA ASP A 75 11.77 -4.76 -18.69
C ASP A 75 10.84 -3.80 -19.45
N ASN A 76 9.80 -4.34 -20.09
CA ASN A 76 8.94 -3.56 -20.96
C ASN A 76 7.56 -4.21 -21.15
N LYS A 77 6.66 -3.45 -21.75
CA LYS A 77 5.29 -3.86 -22.04
C LYS A 77 5.20 -5.07 -22.97
N GLU A 78 6.09 -5.20 -23.95
CA GLU A 78 6.07 -6.34 -24.88
C GLU A 78 6.29 -7.65 -24.12
N GLU A 79 7.33 -7.71 -23.29
CA GLU A 79 7.61 -8.86 -22.41
C GLU A 79 6.48 -9.10 -21.39
N PHE A 80 5.89 -8.05 -20.83
CA PHE A 80 4.76 -8.19 -19.91
C PHE A 80 3.53 -8.83 -20.58
N MET A 81 3.32 -8.54 -21.85
CA MET A 81 2.23 -9.12 -22.64
C MET A 81 2.46 -10.58 -23.02
N GLU A 82 3.69 -11.08 -22.89
CA GLU A 82 4.02 -12.50 -23.10
C GLU A 82 3.80 -13.36 -21.84
N LEU A 83 3.51 -12.74 -20.70
CA LEU A 83 3.28 -13.46 -19.45
C LEU A 83 2.03 -14.34 -19.50
N GLU A 84 2.10 -15.49 -18.84
CA GLU A 84 0.95 -16.37 -18.69
C GLU A 84 -0.13 -15.72 -17.82
N ILE A 85 -1.25 -15.33 -18.44
CA ILE A 85 -2.39 -14.66 -17.78
C ILE A 85 -2.83 -15.37 -16.50
N ASP A 86 -2.87 -16.71 -16.49
CA ASP A 86 -3.33 -17.49 -15.32
C ASP A 86 -2.34 -17.45 -14.15
N LYS A 87 -1.06 -17.17 -14.40
CA LYS A 87 -0.05 -16.96 -13.35
C LYS A 87 -0.12 -15.56 -12.74
N ILE A 88 -0.61 -14.57 -13.50
CA ILE A 88 -0.78 -13.18 -13.03
C ILE A 88 -2.15 -13.00 -12.36
N PHE A 89 -3.23 -13.48 -12.96
CA PHE A 89 -4.59 -13.30 -12.47
C PHE A 89 -5.10 -14.56 -11.76
N SER A 90 -4.35 -15.02 -10.76
CA SER A 90 -4.77 -16.13 -9.91
C SER A 90 -6.09 -15.82 -9.21
N ASP A 91 -6.92 -16.84 -8.95
CA ASP A 91 -8.22 -16.65 -8.29
C ASP A 91 -8.09 -15.97 -6.92
N LYS A 92 -6.97 -16.20 -6.23
CA LYS A 92 -6.66 -15.56 -4.96
C LYS A 92 -6.36 -14.08 -5.14
N LEU A 93 -5.59 -13.69 -6.17
CA LEU A 93 -5.33 -12.26 -6.45
C LEU A 93 -6.62 -11.53 -6.80
N LEU A 94 -7.46 -12.13 -7.65
CA LEU A 94 -8.75 -11.55 -8.01
C LEU A 94 -9.61 -11.28 -6.77
N THR A 95 -9.64 -12.23 -5.84
CA THR A 95 -10.43 -12.12 -4.61
C THR A 95 -9.89 -11.00 -3.74
N VAL A 96 -8.60 -11.04 -3.42
CA VAL A 96 -7.95 -10.06 -2.53
C VAL A 96 -8.07 -8.64 -3.09
N VAL A 97 -7.71 -8.43 -4.36
CA VAL A 97 -7.74 -7.09 -4.98
C VAL A 97 -9.18 -6.56 -5.10
N LYS A 98 -10.15 -7.43 -5.41
CA LYS A 98 -11.57 -7.01 -5.48
C LYS A 98 -12.10 -6.55 -4.13
N GLU A 99 -11.67 -7.17 -3.05
CA GLU A 99 -12.11 -6.88 -1.68
C GLU A 99 -11.44 -5.65 -1.05
N VAL A 100 -10.35 -5.14 -1.65
CA VAL A 100 -9.68 -3.92 -1.19
C VAL A 100 -10.66 -2.75 -1.14
N ASP A 101 -10.83 -2.19 0.05
CA ASP A 101 -11.40 -0.86 0.25
C ASP A 101 -10.30 0.18 0.01
N THR A 102 -10.40 0.90 -1.11
CA THR A 102 -9.37 1.85 -1.54
C THR A 102 -9.23 3.02 -0.58
N SER A 103 -10.28 3.35 0.20
CA SER A 103 -10.25 4.43 1.19
C SER A 103 -9.49 4.10 2.48
N LEU A 104 -9.22 2.81 2.71
CA LEU A 104 -8.49 2.30 3.87
C LEU A 104 -7.03 1.96 3.56
N LEU A 105 -6.59 2.19 2.32
CA LEU A 105 -5.20 2.02 1.93
C LEU A 105 -4.32 3.08 2.59
N PHE A 106 -3.05 2.71 2.75
CA PHE A 106 -2.03 3.60 3.25
C PHE A 106 -0.74 3.40 2.45
N MET A 107 0.00 4.48 2.31
CA MET A 107 1.34 4.50 1.75
C MET A 107 2.33 3.97 2.78
N THR A 108 3.18 3.04 2.35
CA THR A 108 4.29 2.46 3.13
C THR A 108 5.64 2.89 2.55
N GLU A 109 6.74 2.42 3.14
CA GLU A 109 8.09 2.64 2.59
C GLU A 109 8.31 2.01 1.20
N VAL A 110 7.51 1.01 0.81
CA VAL A 110 7.60 0.32 -0.49
C VAL A 110 6.48 0.70 -1.46
N GLY A 111 5.63 1.67 -1.10
CA GLY A 111 4.47 2.07 -1.89
C GLY A 111 3.13 1.72 -1.23
N VAL A 112 2.06 1.86 -2.00
CA VAL A 112 0.70 1.46 -1.60
C VAL A 112 0.51 -0.01 -1.98
N VAL A 113 0.24 -0.84 -0.99
CA VAL A 113 0.06 -2.29 -1.17
C VAL A 113 -1.43 -2.62 -1.21
N MET A 114 -1.87 -3.19 -2.33
CA MET A 114 -3.24 -3.66 -2.53
C MET A 114 -3.33 -5.16 -2.23
N GLY A 115 -3.78 -5.47 -1.01
CA GLY A 115 -4.01 -6.82 -0.52
C GLY A 115 -3.36 -7.09 0.82
N GLU A 116 -3.94 -8.00 1.60
CA GLU A 116 -3.39 -8.42 2.90
C GLU A 116 -2.39 -9.58 2.69
N GLY A 117 -1.12 -9.24 2.45
CA GLY A 117 -0.02 -10.21 2.34
C GLY A 117 0.20 -10.74 0.92
N VAL A 118 0.05 -12.06 0.75
CA VAL A 118 0.26 -12.75 -0.54
C VAL A 118 -1.04 -13.38 -0.98
N PRO A 119 -1.57 -13.10 -2.18
CA PRO A 119 -1.02 -12.22 -3.21
C PRO A 119 -1.32 -10.74 -2.95
N SER A 120 -0.56 -9.85 -3.59
CA SER A 120 -0.74 -8.40 -3.54
C SER A 120 -0.18 -7.70 -4.78
N ILE A 121 -0.61 -6.45 -4.99
CA ILE A 121 -0.04 -5.54 -6.00
C ILE A 121 0.46 -4.30 -5.28
N THR A 122 1.69 -3.87 -5.56
CA THR A 122 2.24 -2.62 -5.03
C THR A 122 2.38 -1.59 -6.13
N PHE A 123 1.97 -0.35 -5.84
CA PHE A 123 2.18 0.79 -6.73
C PHE A 123 2.76 1.99 -5.99
N GLU A 124 3.45 2.85 -6.73
CA GLU A 124 4.19 3.99 -6.19
C GLU A 124 3.95 5.26 -7.01
N PRO A 125 4.06 6.46 -6.41
CA PRO A 125 4.09 7.72 -7.14
C PRO A 125 5.37 7.82 -7.98
N LEU A 126 5.23 8.24 -9.24
CA LEU A 126 6.35 8.39 -10.16
C LEU A 126 6.97 9.77 -10.06
N LYS A 127 8.30 9.88 -10.26
CA LYS A 127 9.02 11.16 -10.24
C LYS A 127 8.51 12.16 -11.28
N GLU A 128 8.00 11.64 -12.40
CA GLU A 128 7.43 12.41 -13.51
C GLU A 128 5.94 12.74 -13.32
N GLY A 129 5.34 12.30 -12.21
CA GLY A 129 3.93 12.46 -11.90
C GLY A 129 3.11 11.21 -12.22
N GLY A 130 1.95 11.08 -11.57
CA GLY A 130 1.12 9.89 -11.65
C GLY A 130 1.66 8.73 -10.81
N TYR A 131 1.19 7.53 -11.11
CA TYR A 131 1.46 6.32 -10.35
C TYR A 131 1.72 5.16 -11.29
N GLY A 132 2.48 4.17 -10.81
CA GLY A 132 2.73 2.95 -11.55
C GLY A 132 2.88 1.75 -10.65
N ILE A 133 2.43 0.59 -11.13
CA ILE A 133 2.64 -0.70 -10.48
C ILE A 133 4.12 -1.06 -10.60
N THR A 134 4.77 -1.30 -9.47
CA THR A 134 6.20 -1.67 -9.39
C THR A 134 6.41 -3.11 -8.99
N TYR A 135 5.37 -3.77 -8.42
CA TYR A 135 5.48 -5.13 -7.94
C TYR A 135 4.16 -5.90 -7.98
N ILE A 136 4.22 -7.16 -8.43
CA ILE A 136 3.12 -8.14 -8.32
C ILE A 136 3.63 -9.35 -7.55
N MET A 137 2.92 -9.71 -6.48
CA MET A 137 3.22 -10.86 -5.64
C MET A 137 2.08 -11.88 -5.72
N GLN A 138 2.40 -13.14 -6.03
CA GLN A 138 1.42 -14.24 -6.14
C GLN A 138 1.54 -15.28 -5.02
#